data_AF-A0A133CUL3-F1
#
_entry.id   AF-A0A133CUL3-F1
#
_cell.length_a   1.000
_cell.length_b   1.000
_cell.length_c   1.000
_cell.angle_alpha   90.00
_cell.angle_beta   90.00
_cell.angle_gamma   90.00
#
_symmetry.space_group_name_H-M   'P 1'
#
loop_
_entity.id
_entity.type
_entity.pdbx_description
1 polymer ?
#
loop_
_entity_poly.entity_id
_entity_poly.type
_entity_poly.pdbx_seq_one_letter_code
_entity_poly.pdbx_strand_id
1 'polypeptide(L)'
;MKKKRFVTGFAVLAFSALVLGACGADDNGSSNSSSESSTAQSSTAKSTTESSAKVVAGGDLQDGTYKLEEKNYSNGYRAVFEMVVKDGKITESKYDNVNENGESKTKDAEYNKNMEAKSGTNPEKYIPELNDQFLKAQSASGVEVVTGATHSSESFQNYAQQLIQAAQAGNTDTIEIDNGADLKDGTYKLEEKNYSNGYRVQFEMTVAGGKVTESNFDYIDKDGKSKQDDTEYNENMKAKSGTEPKTYIPTLNDEFVKAMGEEDGSPANVEVVTGATHSSHSFIMYAQQLVNAAEKGDTQTIEVDNIVTEK
;
A
#
# COMPACT_ATOMS: atom_id res chain seq x y z
N MET A 1 -23.07 17.93 28.60
CA MET A 1 -24.28 17.81 27.76
C MET A 1 -24.14 16.60 26.86
N LYS A 2 -25.04 15.61 26.97
CA LYS A 2 -24.98 14.34 26.24
C LYS A 2 -25.42 14.55 24.79
N LYS A 3 -24.56 14.30 23.81
CA LYS A 3 -24.94 14.29 22.39
C LYS A 3 -25.04 12.85 21.89
N LYS A 4 -26.25 12.49 21.47
CA LYS A 4 -26.61 11.21 20.85
C LYS A 4 -26.04 11.19 19.43
N ARG A 5 -25.34 10.13 19.05
CA ARG A 5 -24.90 9.87 17.67
C ARG A 5 -26.03 9.12 16.94
N PHE A 6 -26.45 9.66 15.80
CA PHE A 6 -27.40 9.04 14.89
C PHE A 6 -26.68 7.96 14.07
N VAL A 7 -27.30 6.78 13.98
CA VAL A 7 -26.86 5.67 13.12
C VAL A 7 -27.62 5.79 11.81
N THR A 8 -26.91 5.98 10.70
CA THR A 8 -27.49 5.98 9.34
C THR A 8 -27.16 4.65 8.68
N GLY A 9 -28.19 3.96 8.20
CA GLY A 9 -28.17 2.56 7.80
C GLY A 9 -27.50 2.25 6.48
N PHE A 10 -27.03 1.00 6.38
CA PHE A 10 -26.51 0.34 5.19
C PHE A 10 -27.60 0.16 4.13
N ALA A 11 -27.35 0.63 2.91
CA ALA A 11 -28.11 0.25 1.72
C ALA A 11 -27.48 -1.00 1.10
N VAL A 12 -28.25 -2.09 1.05
CA VAL A 12 -27.86 -3.36 0.43
C VAL A 12 -28.00 -3.23 -1.09
N LEU A 13 -26.88 -3.30 -1.82
CA LEU A 13 -26.87 -3.41 -3.28
C LEU A 13 -26.84 -4.89 -3.68
N ALA A 14 -27.96 -5.38 -4.20
CA ALA A 14 -28.08 -6.71 -4.77
C ALA A 14 -27.50 -6.74 -6.20
N PHE A 15 -26.40 -7.47 -6.41
CA PHE A 15 -25.87 -7.75 -7.74
C PHE A 15 -26.62 -8.92 -8.38
N SER A 16 -27.25 -8.65 -9.53
CA SER A 16 -27.90 -9.66 -10.38
C SER A 16 -26.85 -10.48 -11.13
N ALA A 17 -26.91 -11.79 -10.99
CA ALA A 17 -26.09 -12.75 -11.73
C ALA A 17 -26.53 -12.81 -13.20
N LEU A 18 -25.62 -12.51 -14.13
CA LEU A 18 -25.78 -12.81 -15.55
C LEU A 18 -25.16 -14.18 -15.83
N VAL A 19 -26.03 -15.17 -16.05
CA VAL A 19 -25.70 -16.51 -16.53
C VAL A 19 -25.39 -16.42 -18.02
N LEU A 20 -24.15 -16.77 -18.40
CA LEU A 20 -23.79 -17.01 -19.80
C LEU A 20 -24.20 -18.42 -20.19
N GLY A 21 -25.21 -18.53 -21.05
CA GLY A 21 -25.61 -19.77 -21.70
C GLY A 21 -24.62 -20.15 -22.80
N ALA A 22 -23.95 -21.30 -22.62
CA ALA A 22 -23.26 -22.01 -23.68
C ALA A 22 -24.24 -23.00 -24.33
N CYS A 23 -24.31 -23.01 -25.66
CA CYS A 23 -25.10 -23.95 -26.43
C CYS A 23 -24.31 -24.43 -27.66
N GLY A 24 -24.26 -25.74 -27.85
CA GLY A 24 -23.72 -26.47 -29.02
C GLY A 24 -22.62 -27.47 -28.63
N ALA A 25 -22.72 -28.78 -28.86
CA ALA A 25 -23.75 -29.63 -29.46
C ALA A 25 -23.54 -31.10 -28.99
N ASP A 26 -24.60 -31.91 -29.14
CA ASP A 26 -24.81 -33.34 -28.84
C ASP A 26 -23.74 -34.30 -29.45
N ASP A 27 -23.58 -35.59 -29.11
CA ASP A 27 -24.51 -36.60 -28.57
C ASP A 27 -23.76 -37.88 -28.08
N ASN A 28 -24.44 -38.63 -27.21
CA ASN A 28 -24.41 -40.08 -26.97
C ASN A 28 -23.22 -40.84 -26.31
N GLY A 29 -23.54 -41.53 -25.20
CA GLY A 29 -23.15 -42.94 -25.02
C GLY A 29 -22.48 -43.40 -23.71
N SER A 30 -23.29 -43.59 -22.66
CA SER A 30 -23.25 -44.65 -21.63
C SER A 30 -21.95 -45.11 -20.92
N SER A 31 -22.04 -45.04 -19.58
CA SER A 31 -21.66 -46.07 -18.58
C SER A 31 -20.19 -46.26 -18.12
N ASN A 32 -20.02 -45.96 -16.83
CA ASN A 32 -19.51 -46.83 -15.75
C ASN A 32 -17.98 -47.01 -15.51
N SER A 33 -17.60 -46.59 -14.30
CA SER A 33 -16.67 -47.20 -13.32
C SER A 33 -15.15 -47.27 -13.59
N SER A 34 -14.45 -46.51 -12.75
CA SER A 34 -13.32 -46.87 -11.86
C SER A 34 -12.01 -47.50 -12.40
N SER A 35 -10.93 -47.04 -11.75
CA SER A 35 -9.65 -47.68 -11.42
C SER A 35 -8.40 -47.36 -12.25
N GLU A 36 -7.47 -46.71 -11.53
CA GLU A 36 -6.02 -46.93 -11.41
C GLU A 36 -5.06 -46.88 -12.63
N SER A 37 -4.16 -45.89 -12.50
CA SER A 37 -2.69 -46.03 -12.48
C SER A 37 -1.88 -46.24 -13.78
N SER A 38 -0.89 -45.35 -13.90
CA SER A 38 0.51 -45.57 -14.34
C SER A 38 0.99 -44.88 -15.63
N THR A 39 1.88 -43.91 -15.37
CA THR A 39 3.17 -43.63 -16.03
C THR A 39 3.24 -43.05 -17.45
N ALA A 40 3.88 -41.87 -17.44
CA ALA A 40 5.00 -41.43 -18.28
C ALA A 40 4.72 -40.81 -19.66
N GLN A 41 5.02 -39.50 -19.69
CA GLN A 41 6.02 -38.87 -20.55
C GLN A 41 5.49 -37.86 -21.59
N SER A 42 6.00 -36.64 -21.38
CA SER A 42 6.30 -35.59 -22.35
C SER A 42 5.10 -34.91 -23.02
N SER A 43 4.76 -33.74 -22.47
CA SER A 43 4.25 -32.64 -23.25
C SER A 43 5.06 -31.39 -22.92
N THR A 44 5.79 -30.96 -23.95
CA THR A 44 6.41 -29.65 -24.14
C THR A 44 5.59 -28.55 -23.47
N ALA A 45 6.20 -27.87 -22.49
CA ALA A 45 5.63 -26.72 -21.82
C ALA A 45 5.49 -25.58 -22.83
N LYS A 46 4.28 -25.43 -23.37
CA LYS A 46 3.85 -24.21 -24.04
C LYS A 46 3.59 -23.19 -22.94
N SER A 47 4.53 -22.26 -22.76
CA SER A 47 4.38 -21.09 -21.92
C SER A 47 3.06 -20.39 -22.25
N THR A 48 2.15 -20.41 -21.29
CA THR A 48 0.93 -19.59 -21.32
C THR A 48 1.38 -18.18 -21.03
N THR A 49 1.53 -17.38 -22.09
CA THR A 49 1.75 -15.94 -22.00
C THR A 49 0.50 -15.31 -21.38
N GLU A 50 0.51 -15.12 -20.07
CA GLU A 50 -0.40 -14.19 -19.42
C GLU A 50 -0.09 -12.80 -19.93
N SER A 51 -1.11 -12.11 -20.44
CA SER A 51 -1.04 -10.75 -20.95
C SER A 51 -0.81 -9.79 -19.79
N SER A 52 0.43 -9.66 -19.34
CA SER A 52 0.85 -8.60 -18.41
C SER A 52 0.76 -7.25 -19.13
N ALA A 53 0.12 -6.27 -18.51
CA ALA A 53 0.09 -4.89 -19.00
C ALA A 53 1.52 -4.40 -19.27
N LYS A 54 1.73 -3.71 -20.40
CA LYS A 54 3.07 -3.30 -20.82
C LYS A 54 3.61 -2.23 -19.88
N VAL A 55 4.78 -2.47 -19.27
CA VAL A 55 5.51 -1.49 -18.46
C VAL A 55 6.07 -0.39 -19.38
N VAL A 56 5.86 0.87 -18.99
CA VAL A 56 6.34 2.06 -19.71
C VAL A 56 7.31 2.93 -18.91
N ALA A 57 7.39 2.73 -17.60
CA ALA A 57 8.38 3.36 -16.72
C ALA A 57 8.55 2.55 -15.41
N GLY A 58 9.61 2.82 -14.66
CA GLY A 58 10.00 2.07 -13.46
C GLY A 58 11.19 1.16 -13.72
N GLY A 59 12.19 1.20 -12.82
CA GLY A 59 13.31 0.28 -12.84
C GLY A 59 12.89 -1.17 -12.59
N ASP A 60 13.59 -2.10 -13.25
CA ASP A 60 13.42 -3.53 -13.03
C ASP A 60 13.78 -3.91 -11.59
N LEU A 61 13.03 -4.83 -11.00
CA LEU A 61 13.35 -5.38 -9.69
C LEU A 61 14.58 -6.27 -9.82
N GLN A 62 15.64 -5.98 -9.07
CA GLN A 62 16.80 -6.86 -9.02
C GLN A 62 16.47 -8.11 -8.20
N ASP A 63 16.98 -9.25 -8.64
CA ASP A 63 16.83 -10.50 -7.91
C ASP A 63 17.57 -10.44 -6.57
N GLY A 64 16.92 -10.93 -5.52
CA GLY A 64 17.48 -10.83 -4.18
C GLY A 64 16.48 -11.11 -3.07
N THR A 65 16.96 -10.98 -1.84
CA THR A 65 16.15 -10.99 -0.63
C THR A 65 16.33 -9.64 0.04
N TYR A 66 15.21 -8.93 0.22
CA TYR A 66 15.14 -7.59 0.77
C TYR A 66 14.43 -7.66 2.11
N LYS A 67 14.98 -6.96 3.11
CA LYS A 67 14.51 -7.06 4.49
C LYS A 67 14.25 -5.68 5.06
N LEU A 68 13.20 -5.57 5.87
CA LEU A 68 12.86 -4.40 6.64
C LEU A 68 12.46 -4.83 8.05
N GLU A 69 12.90 -4.11 9.06
CA GLU A 69 12.46 -4.30 10.44
C GLU A 69 12.29 -2.98 11.20
N GLU A 70 11.28 -2.92 12.05
CA GLU A 70 11.12 -1.88 13.05
C GLU A 70 12.10 -2.11 14.21
N LYS A 71 12.65 -1.04 14.79
CA LYS A 71 13.52 -1.15 15.98
C LYS A 71 12.74 -1.19 17.28
N ASN A 72 11.66 -0.44 17.36
CA ASN A 72 10.94 -0.21 18.61
C ASN A 72 9.66 -1.04 18.66
N TYR A 73 9.32 -1.51 19.85
CA TYR A 73 8.08 -2.23 20.10
C TYR A 73 6.94 -1.26 20.35
N SER A 74 5.86 -1.38 19.58
CA SER A 74 4.58 -0.72 19.80
C SER A 74 3.54 -1.75 20.22
N ASN A 75 2.89 -1.52 21.37
CA ASN A 75 1.93 -2.47 21.95
C ASN A 75 2.50 -3.89 22.13
N GLY A 76 3.81 -4.02 22.42
CA GLY A 76 4.49 -5.29 22.61
C GLY A 76 4.92 -6.00 21.31
N TYR A 77 4.76 -5.36 20.15
CA TYR A 77 5.11 -5.93 18.84
C TYR A 77 5.95 -4.97 18.01
N ARG A 78 6.79 -5.51 17.12
CA ARG A 78 7.48 -4.78 16.06
C ARG A 78 7.29 -5.47 14.72
N ALA A 79 7.26 -4.74 13.62
CA ALA A 79 7.15 -5.29 12.28
C ALA A 79 8.49 -5.88 11.80
N VAL A 80 8.39 -7.02 11.11
CA VAL A 80 9.46 -7.61 10.31
C VAL A 80 8.91 -7.94 8.93
N PHE A 81 9.67 -7.68 7.88
CA PHE A 81 9.21 -7.90 6.52
C PHE A 81 10.37 -8.40 5.65
N GLU A 82 10.20 -9.57 5.05
CA GLU A 82 11.07 -10.09 4.00
C GLU A 82 10.32 -10.18 2.65
N MET A 83 10.95 -9.68 1.60
CA MET A 83 10.51 -9.78 0.21
C MET A 83 11.58 -10.48 -0.62
N VAL A 84 11.19 -11.47 -1.44
CA VAL A 84 12.11 -12.17 -2.35
C VAL A 84 11.74 -11.86 -3.79
N VAL A 85 12.72 -11.39 -4.58
CA VAL A 85 12.59 -11.15 -6.01
C VAL A 85 13.36 -12.21 -6.78
N LYS A 86 12.73 -12.81 -7.79
CA LYS A 86 13.32 -13.74 -8.75
C LYS A 86 12.79 -13.47 -10.14
N ASP A 87 13.67 -13.46 -11.13
CA ASP A 87 13.35 -13.14 -12.52
C ASP A 87 12.58 -11.81 -12.64
N GLY A 88 12.94 -10.81 -11.82
CA GLY A 88 12.29 -9.50 -11.80
C GLY A 88 10.86 -9.48 -11.21
N LYS A 89 10.42 -10.55 -10.54
CA LYS A 89 9.10 -10.65 -9.90
C LYS A 89 9.21 -10.91 -8.40
N ILE A 90 8.29 -10.33 -7.64
CA ILE A 90 8.15 -10.64 -6.22
C ILE A 90 7.54 -12.03 -6.10
N THR A 91 8.32 -12.98 -5.55
CA THR A 91 7.96 -14.39 -5.43
C THR A 91 7.65 -14.82 -4.01
N GLU A 92 8.13 -14.08 -3.00
CA GLU A 92 7.78 -14.31 -1.59
C GLU A 92 7.56 -12.97 -0.88
N SER A 93 6.57 -12.96 0.02
CA SER A 93 6.24 -11.85 0.92
C SER A 93 6.02 -12.44 2.31
N LYS A 94 6.82 -11.99 3.29
CA LYS A 94 6.78 -12.46 4.68
C LYS A 94 6.78 -11.26 5.63
N TYR A 95 5.71 -10.50 5.60
CA TYR A 95 5.41 -9.52 6.62
C TYR A 95 4.80 -10.19 7.85
N ASP A 96 5.26 -9.80 9.04
CA ASP A 96 4.67 -10.18 10.31
C ASP A 96 4.93 -9.10 11.37
N ASN A 97 4.20 -9.20 12.49
CA ASN A 97 4.49 -8.46 13.71
C ASN A 97 4.94 -9.46 14.77
N VAL A 98 6.11 -9.25 15.37
CA VAL A 98 6.70 -10.19 16.34
C VAL A 98 6.91 -9.53 17.70
N ASN A 99 6.76 -10.29 18.77
CA ASN A 99 7.03 -9.82 20.13
C ASN A 99 8.54 -9.90 20.48
N GLU A 100 8.90 -9.56 21.71
CA GLU A 100 10.30 -9.61 22.20
C GLU A 100 10.93 -11.01 22.15
N ASN A 101 10.11 -12.06 22.21
CA ASN A 101 10.55 -13.45 22.07
C ASN A 101 10.67 -13.90 20.61
N GLY A 102 10.35 -13.04 19.65
CA GLY A 102 10.27 -13.38 18.22
C GLY A 102 9.01 -14.17 17.84
N GLU A 103 7.99 -14.21 18.71
CA GLU A 103 6.74 -14.92 18.43
C GLU A 103 5.80 -14.05 17.61
N SER A 104 5.21 -14.65 16.59
CA SER A 104 4.27 -13.99 15.68
C SER A 104 2.98 -13.57 16.38
N LYS A 105 2.53 -12.34 16.09
CA LYS A 105 1.24 -11.79 16.50
C LYS A 105 0.05 -12.55 15.94
N THR A 106 0.24 -13.26 14.81
CA THR A 106 -0.77 -14.18 14.28
C THR A 106 -1.08 -15.34 15.24
N LYS A 107 -0.16 -15.68 16.14
CA LYS A 107 -0.29 -16.77 17.12
C LYS A 107 -0.77 -16.30 18.49
N ASP A 108 -0.94 -14.99 18.71
CA ASP A 108 -1.47 -14.44 19.96
C ASP A 108 -2.99 -14.57 19.99
N ALA A 109 -3.49 -15.67 20.53
CA ALA A 109 -4.92 -15.96 20.58
C ALA A 109 -5.74 -14.90 21.34
N GLU A 110 -5.16 -14.27 22.37
CA GLU A 110 -5.85 -13.25 23.15
C GLU A 110 -5.98 -11.94 22.35
N TYR A 111 -4.89 -11.49 21.73
CA TYR A 111 -4.91 -10.33 20.86
C TYR A 111 -5.88 -10.53 19.69
N ASN A 112 -5.79 -11.69 19.03
CA ASN A 112 -6.64 -12.00 17.88
C ASN A 112 -8.13 -11.99 18.24
N LYS A 113 -8.50 -12.59 19.38
CA LYS A 113 -9.88 -12.58 19.88
C LYS A 113 -10.36 -11.16 20.21
N ASN A 114 -9.51 -10.36 20.85
CA ASN A 114 -9.87 -9.01 21.28
C ASN A 114 -10.01 -8.04 20.09
N MET A 115 -9.14 -8.15 19.09
CA MET A 115 -9.19 -7.31 17.89
C MET A 115 -10.39 -7.70 17.01
N GLU A 116 -10.64 -8.99 16.81
CA GLU A 116 -11.78 -9.49 16.03
C GLU A 116 -13.11 -8.95 16.56
N ALA A 117 -13.29 -9.00 17.88
CA ALA A 117 -14.52 -8.53 18.53
C ALA A 117 -14.76 -7.01 18.37
N LYS A 118 -13.70 -6.21 18.20
CA LYS A 118 -13.78 -4.74 18.11
C LYS A 118 -13.81 -4.23 16.67
N SER A 119 -13.09 -4.90 15.77
CA SER A 119 -12.78 -4.39 14.43
C SER A 119 -13.27 -5.29 13.30
N GLY A 120 -13.72 -6.51 13.60
CA GLY A 120 -14.17 -7.49 12.60
C GLY A 120 -13.04 -8.21 11.85
N THR A 121 -11.79 -7.97 12.23
CA THR A 121 -10.60 -8.66 11.70
C THR A 121 -9.55 -8.83 12.79
N ASN A 122 -8.47 -9.55 12.49
CA ASN A 122 -7.36 -9.78 13.41
C ASN A 122 -6.05 -10.10 12.65
N PRO A 123 -4.88 -10.08 13.33
CA PRO A 123 -3.59 -10.39 12.71
C PRO A 123 -3.55 -11.74 11.98
N GLU A 124 -4.16 -12.78 12.54
CA GLU A 124 -4.26 -14.11 11.92
C GLU A 124 -4.94 -14.07 10.54
N LYS A 125 -5.85 -13.11 10.30
CA LYS A 125 -6.55 -12.92 9.02
C LYS A 125 -5.86 -11.93 8.10
N TYR A 126 -5.61 -10.70 8.56
CA TYR A 126 -5.16 -9.63 7.67
C TYR A 126 -3.69 -9.78 7.26
N ILE A 127 -2.82 -10.38 8.09
CA ILE A 127 -1.39 -10.53 7.73
C ILE A 127 -1.23 -11.46 6.53
N PRO A 128 -1.82 -12.68 6.51
CA PRO A 128 -1.79 -13.53 5.32
C PRO A 128 -2.44 -12.87 4.10
N GLU A 129 -3.54 -12.15 4.29
CA GLU A 129 -4.24 -11.44 3.21
C GLU A 129 -3.37 -10.38 2.54
N LEU A 130 -2.71 -9.51 3.33
CA LEU A 130 -1.83 -8.46 2.79
C LEU A 130 -0.63 -9.05 2.02
N ASN A 131 -0.01 -10.12 2.55
CA ASN A 131 1.09 -10.79 1.87
C ASN A 131 0.65 -11.40 0.52
N ASP A 132 -0.52 -12.04 0.47
CA ASP A 132 -1.09 -12.61 -0.77
C ASP A 132 -1.48 -11.51 -1.77
N GLN A 133 -2.08 -10.42 -1.31
CA GLN A 133 -2.38 -9.26 -2.15
C GLN A 133 -1.12 -8.67 -2.76
N PHE A 134 -0.04 -8.53 -1.99
CA PHE A 134 1.22 -7.98 -2.48
C PHE A 134 1.86 -8.85 -3.57
N LEU A 135 1.83 -10.17 -3.39
CA LEU A 135 2.29 -11.13 -4.39
C LEU A 135 1.48 -11.04 -5.69
N LYS A 136 0.17 -10.79 -5.61
CA LYS A 136 -0.69 -10.62 -6.79
C LYS A 136 -0.50 -9.27 -7.46
N ALA A 137 -0.41 -8.21 -6.67
CA ALA A 137 -0.37 -6.84 -7.14
C ALA A 137 0.99 -6.43 -7.70
N GLN A 138 2.08 -7.06 -7.25
CA GLN A 138 3.46 -6.72 -7.60
C GLN A 138 3.81 -5.23 -7.39
N SER A 139 3.06 -4.56 -6.52
CA SER A 139 3.18 -3.14 -6.23
C SER A 139 2.56 -2.84 -4.87
N ALA A 140 3.11 -1.90 -4.11
CA ALA A 140 2.55 -1.52 -2.82
C ALA A 140 1.20 -0.80 -2.97
N SER A 141 1.05 0.05 -3.99
CA SER A 141 -0.19 0.78 -4.28
C SER A 141 -1.35 -0.10 -4.78
N GLY A 142 -1.07 -1.34 -5.20
CA GLY A 142 -2.09 -2.31 -5.60
C GLY A 142 -2.57 -3.22 -4.46
N VAL A 143 -2.01 -3.07 -3.25
CA VAL A 143 -2.49 -3.74 -2.04
C VAL A 143 -3.65 -2.93 -1.48
N GLU A 144 -4.79 -3.56 -1.27
CA GLU A 144 -5.99 -2.93 -0.74
C GLU A 144 -5.95 -2.89 0.80
N VAL A 145 -6.57 -1.87 1.37
CA VAL A 145 -6.68 -1.76 2.83
C VAL A 145 -7.68 -2.78 3.37
N VAL A 146 -7.30 -3.50 4.43
CA VAL A 146 -8.20 -4.45 5.10
C VAL A 146 -9.08 -3.68 6.09
N THR A 147 -10.40 -3.79 5.91
CA THR A 147 -11.38 -3.13 6.80
C THR A 147 -11.18 -3.61 8.24
N GLY A 148 -11.09 -2.67 9.17
CA GLY A 148 -10.79 -2.94 10.59
C GLY A 148 -9.29 -3.03 10.92
N ALA A 149 -8.42 -3.04 9.91
CA ALA A 149 -6.96 -3.05 10.04
C ALA A 149 -6.29 -2.00 9.14
N THR A 150 -6.92 -0.83 8.98
CA THR A 150 -6.45 0.24 8.08
C THR A 150 -5.00 0.64 8.37
N HIS A 151 -4.68 1.03 9.61
CA HIS A 151 -3.31 1.43 9.99
C HIS A 151 -2.27 0.33 9.72
N SER A 152 -2.62 -0.95 9.97
CA SER A 152 -1.74 -2.08 9.68
C SER A 152 -1.54 -2.31 8.18
N SER A 153 -2.56 -2.05 7.38
CA SER A 153 -2.50 -2.13 5.91
C SER A 153 -1.64 -1.01 5.34
N GLU A 154 -1.78 0.22 5.85
CA GLU A 154 -0.99 1.36 5.41
C GLU A 154 0.48 1.24 5.79
N SER A 155 0.78 0.72 7.00
CA SER A 155 2.15 0.39 7.40
C SER A 155 2.76 -0.68 6.50
N PHE A 156 1.98 -1.72 6.16
CA PHE A 156 2.40 -2.74 5.20
C PHE A 156 2.72 -2.13 3.83
N GLN A 157 1.86 -1.27 3.29
CA GLN A 157 2.07 -0.60 2.00
C GLN A 157 3.35 0.23 2.00
N ASN A 158 3.58 1.02 3.06
CA ASN A 158 4.81 1.79 3.22
C ASN A 158 6.06 0.90 3.19
N TYR A 159 6.08 -0.17 4.00
CA TYR A 159 7.23 -1.07 4.07
C TYR A 159 7.44 -1.86 2.77
N ALA A 160 6.36 -2.31 2.13
CA ALA A 160 6.40 -2.93 0.81
C ALA A 160 7.01 -1.98 -0.24
N GLN A 161 6.63 -0.69 -0.22
CA GLN A 161 7.15 0.31 -1.13
C GLN A 161 8.65 0.59 -0.91
N GLN A 162 9.13 0.58 0.33
CA GLN A 162 10.55 0.72 0.63
C GLN A 162 11.36 -0.52 0.20
N LEU A 163 10.81 -1.72 0.37
CA LEU A 163 11.42 -2.96 -0.12
C LEU A 163 11.50 -2.99 -1.66
N ILE A 164 10.46 -2.50 -2.35
CA ILE A 164 10.49 -2.34 -3.82
C ILE A 164 11.61 -1.37 -4.24
N GLN A 165 11.73 -0.21 -3.59
CA GLN A 165 12.80 0.75 -3.89
C GLN A 165 14.20 0.13 -3.67
N ALA A 166 14.38 -0.62 -2.58
CA ALA A 166 15.61 -1.36 -2.33
C ALA A 166 15.89 -2.41 -3.40
N ALA A 167 14.85 -3.12 -3.88
CA ALA A 167 14.96 -4.06 -4.98
C ALA A 167 15.33 -3.41 -6.30
N GLN A 168 14.75 -2.25 -6.63
CA GLN A 168 15.11 -1.48 -7.82
C GLN A 168 16.56 -0.97 -7.77
N ALA A 169 17.03 -0.62 -6.57
CA ALA A 169 18.42 -0.22 -6.34
C ALA A 169 19.39 -1.41 -6.22
N GLY A 170 18.90 -2.65 -6.12
CA GLY A 170 19.73 -3.82 -5.80
C GLY A 170 20.35 -3.79 -4.41
N ASN A 171 19.81 -2.99 -3.49
CA ASN A 171 20.32 -2.84 -2.13
C ASN A 171 19.72 -3.91 -1.20
N THR A 172 20.52 -4.89 -0.80
CA THR A 172 20.08 -5.99 0.08
C THR A 172 20.31 -5.73 1.57
N ASP A 173 20.80 -4.55 1.94
CA ASP A 173 20.94 -4.17 3.35
C ASP A 173 19.55 -4.15 4.02
N THR A 174 19.49 -4.60 5.28
CA THR A 174 18.24 -4.52 6.05
C THR A 174 17.87 -3.06 6.27
N ILE A 175 16.67 -2.67 5.84
CA ILE A 175 16.10 -1.36 6.14
C ILE A 175 15.63 -1.38 7.60
N GLU A 176 16.22 -0.54 8.44
CA GLU A 176 15.75 -0.38 9.81
C GLU A 176 14.86 0.86 9.92
N ILE A 177 13.68 0.69 10.54
CA ILE A 177 12.73 1.78 10.81
C ILE A 177 12.81 2.14 12.31
N ASP A 178 13.16 3.38 12.61
CA ASP A 178 13.26 3.91 13.97
C ASP A 178 11.87 4.32 14.52
N ASN A 179 10.86 3.48 14.30
CA ASN A 179 9.44 3.77 14.52
C ASN A 179 9.15 4.33 15.92
N GLY A 180 8.49 5.48 16.00
CA GLY A 180 8.16 6.14 17.26
C GLY A 180 9.33 6.85 17.95
N ALA A 181 10.48 7.00 17.28
CA ALA A 181 11.55 7.87 17.77
C ALA A 181 11.18 9.36 17.65
N ASP A 182 11.85 10.20 18.44
CA ASP A 182 11.68 11.66 18.31
C ASP A 182 12.09 12.12 16.91
N LEU A 183 11.20 12.85 16.24
CA LEU A 183 11.48 13.46 14.94
C LEU A 183 12.68 14.40 15.04
N LYS A 184 13.64 14.27 14.13
CA LYS A 184 14.77 15.19 14.03
C LYS A 184 14.39 16.39 13.19
N ASP A 185 14.77 17.58 13.66
CA ASP A 185 14.56 18.83 12.93
C ASP A 185 15.25 18.77 11.56
N GLY A 186 14.57 19.28 10.53
CA GLY A 186 15.06 19.23 9.17
C GLY A 186 13.97 19.35 8.12
N THR A 187 14.38 19.33 6.86
CA THR A 187 13.50 19.27 5.70
C THR A 187 13.72 17.93 5.02
N TYR A 188 12.64 17.15 4.89
CA TYR A 188 12.63 15.80 4.33
C TYR A 188 11.88 15.83 3.01
N LYS A 189 12.42 15.17 1.99
CA LYS A 189 11.92 15.27 0.62
C LYS A 189 11.72 13.89 0.02
N LEU A 190 10.64 13.76 -0.74
CA LEU A 190 10.31 12.58 -1.53
C LEU A 190 9.84 13.03 -2.91
N GLU A 191 10.33 12.40 -3.96
CA GLU A 191 9.84 12.61 -5.32
C GLU A 191 9.69 11.30 -6.09
N GLU A 192 8.64 11.22 -6.91
CA GLU A 192 8.51 10.13 -7.87
C GLU A 192 9.41 10.40 -9.09
N LYS A 193 10.04 9.36 -9.65
CA LYS A 193 10.77 9.47 -10.93
C LYS A 193 9.82 9.52 -12.11
N ASN A 194 8.78 8.70 -12.06
CA ASN A 194 7.96 8.39 -13.22
C ASN A 194 6.67 9.18 -13.26
N TYR A 195 6.30 9.62 -14.46
CA TYR A 195 5.03 10.29 -14.70
C TYR A 195 3.91 9.29 -14.93
N SER A 196 2.83 9.41 -14.18
CA SER A 196 1.57 8.70 -14.38
C SER A 196 0.47 9.69 -14.73
N ASN A 197 -0.19 9.49 -15.87
CA ASN A 197 -1.20 10.42 -16.42
C ASN A 197 -0.69 11.87 -16.55
N GLY A 198 0.60 12.04 -16.89
CA GLY A 198 1.22 13.35 -17.09
C GLY A 198 1.77 14.02 -15.82
N TYR A 199 1.62 13.38 -14.65
CA TYR A 199 2.02 13.94 -13.36
C TYR A 199 2.94 13.00 -12.57
N ARG A 200 3.79 13.56 -11.71
CA ARG A 200 4.58 12.83 -10.69
C ARG A 200 4.44 13.52 -9.34
N VAL A 201 4.59 12.81 -8.24
CA VAL A 201 4.57 13.41 -6.89
C VAL A 201 5.87 14.14 -6.58
N GLN A 202 5.74 15.30 -5.94
CA GLN A 202 6.78 15.94 -5.13
C GLN A 202 6.20 16.18 -3.73
N PHE A 203 6.94 15.80 -2.70
CA PHE A 203 6.51 15.94 -1.32
C PHE A 203 7.66 16.41 -0.44
N GLU A 204 7.46 17.53 0.25
CA GLU A 204 8.37 18.04 1.27
C GLU A 204 7.67 18.14 2.63
N MET A 205 8.37 17.74 3.69
CA MET A 205 7.94 17.85 5.09
C MET A 205 9.00 18.59 5.89
N THR A 206 8.60 19.58 6.69
CA THR A 206 9.51 20.29 7.60
C THR A 206 9.22 19.89 9.05
N VAL A 207 10.27 19.52 9.78
CA VAL A 207 10.25 19.27 11.22
C VAL A 207 11.03 20.37 11.93
N ALA A 208 10.40 20.99 12.93
CA ALA A 208 11.04 21.97 13.81
C ALA A 208 10.56 21.80 15.26
N GLY A 209 11.51 21.76 16.20
CA GLY A 209 11.22 21.47 17.60
C GLY A 209 10.63 20.08 17.82
N GLY A 210 11.03 19.09 17.01
CA GLY A 210 10.53 17.72 17.06
C GLY A 210 9.09 17.54 16.59
N LYS A 211 8.52 18.51 15.87
CA LYS A 211 7.15 18.47 15.35
C LYS A 211 7.12 18.75 13.87
N VAL A 212 6.20 18.10 13.15
CA VAL A 212 5.89 18.48 11.77
C VAL A 212 5.24 19.86 11.78
N THR A 213 5.88 20.83 11.13
CA THR A 213 5.39 22.22 11.05
C THR A 213 4.89 22.60 9.67
N GLU A 214 5.28 21.86 8.64
CA GLU A 214 4.91 22.13 7.25
C GLU A 214 4.81 20.84 6.44
N SER A 215 3.85 20.81 5.52
CA SER A 215 3.60 19.73 4.57
C SER A 215 3.34 20.33 3.20
N ASN A 216 4.15 19.93 2.22
CA ASN A 216 4.11 20.44 0.85
C ASN A 216 4.08 19.25 -0.14
N PHE A 217 2.97 18.53 -0.15
CA PHE A 217 2.65 17.52 -1.14
C PHE A 217 1.99 18.14 -2.37
N ASP A 218 2.43 17.73 -3.57
CA ASP A 218 1.78 18.08 -4.83
C ASP A 218 2.04 17.03 -5.93
N TYR A 219 1.26 17.12 -6.99
CA TYR A 219 1.51 16.47 -8.27
C TYR A 219 2.00 17.51 -9.26
N ILE A 220 3.17 17.30 -9.86
CA ILE A 220 3.77 18.22 -10.82
C ILE A 220 3.84 17.60 -12.21
N ASP A 221 3.62 18.42 -13.24
CA ASP A 221 3.77 18.01 -14.64
C ASP A 221 5.25 18.07 -15.10
N LYS A 222 5.48 17.84 -16.40
CA LYS A 222 6.83 17.89 -17.00
C LYS A 222 7.43 19.29 -17.08
N ASP A 223 6.60 20.33 -17.04
CA ASP A 223 7.02 21.73 -17.00
C ASP A 223 7.24 22.22 -15.56
N GLY A 224 6.98 21.37 -14.55
CA GLY A 224 7.04 21.73 -13.13
C GLY A 224 5.81 22.50 -12.64
N LYS A 225 4.69 22.49 -13.37
CA LYS A 225 3.44 23.13 -12.94
C LYS A 225 2.65 22.21 -12.02
N SER A 226 2.02 22.81 -11.02
CA SER A 226 1.15 22.11 -10.09
C SER A 226 -0.12 21.62 -10.79
N LYS A 227 -0.55 20.39 -10.45
CA LYS A 227 -1.86 19.85 -10.83
C LYS A 227 -3.02 20.62 -10.23
N GLN A 228 -2.78 21.40 -9.17
CA GLN A 228 -3.76 22.32 -8.59
C GLN A 228 -4.10 23.46 -9.56
N ASP A 229 -3.19 23.80 -10.48
CA ASP A 229 -3.37 24.86 -11.48
C ASP A 229 -3.94 24.35 -12.80
N ASP A 230 -4.02 23.03 -13.02
CA ASP A 230 -4.64 22.44 -14.21
C ASP A 230 -6.17 22.55 -14.14
N THR A 231 -6.70 23.63 -14.71
CA THR A 231 -8.13 23.94 -14.69
C THR A 231 -8.96 22.83 -15.34
N GLU A 232 -8.49 22.23 -16.44
CA GLU A 232 -9.23 21.17 -17.15
C GLU A 232 -9.28 19.90 -16.30
N TYR A 233 -8.18 19.50 -15.68
CA TYR A 233 -8.17 18.35 -14.78
C TYR A 233 -9.07 18.57 -13.57
N ASN A 234 -9.02 19.76 -12.97
CA ASN A 234 -9.85 20.09 -11.81
C ASN A 234 -11.35 20.02 -12.15
N GLU A 235 -11.78 20.62 -13.27
CA GLU A 235 -13.18 20.55 -13.72
C GLU A 235 -13.63 19.11 -13.99
N ASN A 236 -12.79 18.34 -14.72
CA ASN A 236 -13.09 16.96 -15.07
C ASN A 236 -13.16 16.02 -13.86
N MET A 237 -12.24 16.17 -12.90
CA MET A 237 -12.22 15.34 -11.69
C MET A 237 -13.41 15.69 -10.79
N LYS A 238 -13.68 16.98 -10.57
CA LYS A 238 -14.81 17.43 -9.75
C LYS A 238 -16.14 16.88 -10.26
N ALA A 239 -16.35 16.89 -11.57
CA ALA A 239 -17.56 16.36 -12.18
C ALA A 239 -17.73 14.84 -11.96
N LYS A 240 -16.63 14.08 -11.86
CA LYS A 240 -16.64 12.62 -11.75
C LYS A 240 -16.62 12.10 -10.32
N SER A 241 -15.88 12.76 -9.44
CA SER A 241 -15.61 12.27 -8.07
C SER A 241 -16.04 13.22 -6.97
N GLY A 242 -16.49 14.44 -7.29
CA GLY A 242 -16.98 15.42 -6.32
C GLY A 242 -15.88 16.23 -5.61
N THR A 243 -14.62 16.02 -5.96
CA THR A 243 -13.46 16.79 -5.46
C THR A 243 -12.44 16.97 -6.58
N GLU A 244 -11.42 17.80 -6.34
CA GLU A 244 -10.41 18.16 -7.34
C GLU A 244 -9.03 18.43 -6.69
N PRO A 245 -7.91 18.34 -7.43
CA PRO A 245 -6.56 18.56 -6.91
C PRO A 245 -6.41 19.83 -6.09
N LYS A 246 -6.95 20.94 -6.57
CA LYS A 246 -6.91 22.24 -5.88
C LYS A 246 -7.61 22.25 -4.52
N THR A 247 -8.48 21.28 -4.25
CA THR A 247 -9.22 21.14 -2.99
C THR A 247 -8.60 20.05 -2.11
N TYR A 248 -8.38 18.84 -2.63
CA TYR A 248 -7.89 17.74 -1.78
C TYR A 248 -6.41 17.87 -1.41
N ILE A 249 -5.56 18.48 -2.25
CA ILE A 249 -4.12 18.60 -1.96
C ILE A 249 -3.86 19.51 -0.75
N PRO A 250 -4.40 20.74 -0.69
CA PRO A 250 -4.30 21.55 0.52
C PRO A 250 -4.89 20.86 1.75
N THR A 251 -6.04 20.18 1.58
CA THR A 251 -6.70 19.45 2.68
C THR A 251 -5.79 18.38 3.29
N LEU A 252 -5.12 17.56 2.45
CA LEU A 252 -4.20 16.53 2.94
C LEU A 252 -2.98 17.12 3.65
N ASN A 253 -2.41 18.21 3.13
CA ASN A 253 -1.28 18.88 3.76
C ASN A 253 -1.65 19.45 5.15
N ASP A 254 -2.78 20.15 5.24
CA ASP A 254 -3.26 20.71 6.51
C ASP A 254 -3.60 19.61 7.53
N GLU A 255 -4.31 18.57 7.09
CA GLU A 255 -4.68 17.44 7.96
C GLU A 255 -3.46 16.65 8.42
N PHE A 256 -2.39 16.54 7.62
CA PHE A 256 -1.16 15.87 8.05
C PHE A 256 -0.45 16.63 9.16
N VAL A 257 -0.28 17.95 9.03
CA VAL A 257 0.32 18.77 10.10
C VAL A 257 -0.52 18.67 11.37
N LYS A 258 -1.85 18.68 11.25
CA LYS A 258 -2.77 18.50 12.39
C LYS A 258 -2.65 17.12 13.02
N ALA A 259 -2.70 16.05 12.21
CA ALA A 259 -2.59 14.66 12.66
C ALA A 259 -1.27 14.41 13.39
N MET A 260 -0.15 14.94 12.89
CA MET A 260 1.16 14.81 13.52
C MET A 260 1.34 15.69 14.77
N GLY A 261 0.45 16.67 14.98
CA GLY A 261 0.47 17.53 16.16
C GLY A 261 -0.20 16.93 17.41
N GLU A 262 -0.87 15.79 17.27
CA GLU A 262 -1.54 15.06 18.36
C GLU A 262 -0.52 14.27 19.21
N GLU A 263 -0.93 13.83 20.42
CA GLU A 263 -0.04 13.11 21.36
C GLU A 263 0.46 11.78 20.79
N ASP A 264 -0.40 11.07 20.05
CA ASP A 264 -0.14 9.85 19.30
C ASP A 264 -0.16 10.09 17.78
N GLY A 265 0.36 11.26 17.38
CA GLY A 265 0.34 11.71 16.00
C GLY A 265 0.98 10.72 15.02
N SER A 266 0.25 10.42 13.94
CA SER A 266 0.66 9.46 12.92
C SER A 266 0.17 9.91 11.55
N PRO A 267 0.93 9.67 10.45
CA PRO A 267 0.43 9.89 9.10
C PRO A 267 -0.86 9.10 8.80
N ALA A 268 -1.06 7.95 9.45
CA ALA A 268 -2.24 7.12 9.29
C ALA A 268 -3.50 7.71 9.97
N ASN A 269 -3.36 8.79 10.76
CA ASN A 269 -4.50 9.54 11.31
C ASN A 269 -5.06 10.55 10.29
N VAL A 270 -4.42 10.74 9.12
CA VAL A 270 -4.90 11.63 8.07
C VAL A 270 -6.17 11.05 7.45
N GLU A 271 -7.25 11.82 7.47
CA GLU A 271 -8.52 11.38 6.91
C GLU A 271 -8.44 11.25 5.38
N VAL A 272 -8.93 10.12 4.87
CA VAL A 272 -9.07 9.89 3.44
C VAL A 272 -10.11 10.85 2.85
N VAL A 273 -9.72 11.58 1.81
CA VAL A 273 -10.63 12.50 1.12
C VAL A 273 -11.55 11.71 0.19
N THR A 274 -12.87 11.78 0.44
CA THR A 274 -13.87 11.14 -0.41
C THR A 274 -13.77 11.67 -1.84
N GLY A 275 -13.72 10.76 -2.83
CA GLY A 275 -13.51 11.11 -4.23
C GLY A 275 -12.04 11.26 -4.66
N ALA A 276 -11.10 11.19 -3.71
CA ALA A 276 -9.66 11.20 -3.93
C ALA A 276 -8.94 10.12 -3.10
N THR A 277 -9.58 8.96 -2.93
CA THR A 277 -9.10 7.87 -2.06
C THR A 277 -7.71 7.36 -2.45
N HIS A 278 -7.46 7.13 -3.74
CA HIS A 278 -6.14 6.69 -4.20
C HIS A 278 -5.05 7.73 -3.89
N SER A 279 -5.32 9.01 -4.17
CA SER A 279 -4.38 10.09 -3.83
C SER A 279 -4.16 10.25 -2.33
N SER A 280 -5.17 9.97 -1.51
CA SER A 280 -5.05 10.02 -0.05
C SER A 280 -4.16 8.89 0.47
N HIS A 281 -4.32 7.65 -0.03
CA HIS A 281 -3.46 6.55 0.38
C HIS A 281 -2.02 6.71 -0.11
N SER A 282 -1.79 7.21 -1.34
CA SER A 282 -0.45 7.57 -1.80
C SER A 282 0.20 8.63 -0.91
N PHE A 283 -0.57 9.67 -0.53
CA PHE A 283 -0.12 10.69 0.41
C PHE A 283 0.30 10.08 1.75
N ILE A 284 -0.56 9.25 2.37
CA ILE A 284 -0.28 8.61 3.66
C ILE A 284 0.98 7.74 3.58
N MET A 285 1.10 6.91 2.53
CA MET A 285 2.26 6.04 2.30
C MET A 285 3.57 6.84 2.19
N TYR A 286 3.57 7.95 1.45
CA TYR A 286 4.76 8.80 1.31
C TYR A 286 5.04 9.64 2.55
N ALA A 287 4.01 10.12 3.24
CA ALA A 287 4.16 10.81 4.52
C ALA A 287 4.83 9.90 5.56
N GLN A 288 4.47 8.61 5.59
CA GLN A 288 5.17 7.64 6.46
C GLN A 288 6.64 7.46 6.10
N GLN A 289 7.02 7.46 4.81
CA GLN A 289 8.44 7.41 4.43
C GLN A 289 9.20 8.66 4.88
N LEU A 290 8.60 9.84 4.76
CA LEU A 290 9.18 11.09 5.25
C LEU A 290 9.32 11.08 6.79
N VAL A 291 8.34 10.54 7.51
CA VAL A 291 8.42 10.35 8.97
C VAL A 291 9.54 9.38 9.34
N ASN A 292 9.65 8.23 8.68
CA ASN A 292 10.74 7.27 8.90
C ASN A 292 12.12 7.92 8.69
N ALA A 293 12.26 8.73 7.64
CA ALA A 293 13.48 9.49 7.38
C ALA A 293 13.74 10.53 8.48
N ALA A 294 12.69 11.20 8.98
CA ALA A 294 12.80 12.17 10.07
C ALA A 294 13.14 11.57 11.43
N GLU A 295 12.62 10.38 11.74
CA GLU A 295 13.00 9.62 12.94
C GLU A 295 14.50 9.30 12.93
N LYS A 296 15.02 8.95 11.74
CA LYS A 296 16.44 8.67 11.50
C LYS A 296 17.32 9.92 11.35
N GLY A 297 16.72 11.08 11.06
CA GLY A 297 17.43 12.31 10.68
C GLY A 297 18.09 12.25 9.29
N ASP A 298 17.58 11.39 8.40
CA ASP A 298 18.07 11.24 7.04
C ASP A 298 17.41 12.26 6.11
N THR A 299 18.19 13.26 5.68
CA THR A 299 17.68 14.35 4.82
C THR A 299 17.93 14.09 3.34
N GLN A 300 18.43 12.90 2.96
CA GLN A 300 18.54 12.52 1.57
C GLN A 300 17.14 12.48 0.92
N THR A 301 17.01 13.06 -0.27
CA THR A 301 15.76 12.95 -1.04
C THR A 301 15.47 11.49 -1.34
N ILE A 302 14.28 11.03 -0.94
CA ILE A 302 13.76 9.70 -1.27
C ILE A 302 13.26 9.74 -2.71
N GLU A 303 13.85 8.93 -3.58
CA GLU A 303 13.39 8.79 -4.95
C GLU A 303 12.54 7.52 -5.13
N VAL A 304 11.28 7.68 -5.52
CA VAL A 304 10.34 6.58 -5.72
C VAL A 304 10.21 6.26 -7.21
N ASP A 305 10.66 5.07 -7.62
CA ASP A 305 10.69 4.65 -9.03
C ASP A 305 9.51 3.74 -9.40
N ASN A 306 8.27 4.17 -9.12
CA ASN A 306 7.08 3.34 -9.31
C ASN A 306 6.95 2.78 -10.73
N ILE A 307 6.60 1.50 -10.85
CA ILE A 307 6.26 0.87 -12.12
C ILE A 307 5.00 1.52 -12.68
N VAL A 308 5.10 2.03 -13.92
CA VAL A 308 3.95 2.58 -14.65
C VAL A 308 3.65 1.65 -15.81
N THR A 309 2.40 1.21 -15.94
CA THR A 309 1.93 0.39 -17.06
C THR A 309 1.05 1.19 -18.01
N GLU A 310 1.05 0.79 -19.29
CA GLU A 310 0.05 1.24 -20.26
C GLU A 310 -1.37 0.88 -19.78
N LYS A 311 -2.29 1.84 -19.90
CA LYS A 311 -3.72 1.67 -19.60
C LYS A 311 -4.48 1.15 -20.82
#